data_AF-A0A4Q5LU72-F1
#
_entry.id   AF-A0A4Q5LU72-F1
#
_cell.length_a   1.000
_cell.length_b   1.000
_cell.length_c   1.000
_cell.angle_alpha   90.00
_cell.angle_beta   90.00
_cell.angle_gamma   90.00
#
_symmetry.space_group_name_H-M   'P 1'
#
loop_
_entity.id
_entity.type
_entity.pdbx_description
1 polymer ?
#
loop_
_entity_poly.entity_id
_entity_poly.type
_entity_poly.pdbx_seq_one_letter_code
_entity_poly.pdbx_strand_id
1 'polypeptide(L)'
;MIKSMSNEFLNEAFKNQKKDIGWDFYAERQFIENLFCQRFNYLIAIYAIIIAGAGSAKNQFFLNCILCIGFIVVFLLSLVLYRAYIKLIILLKILHRLESHHVFPIIETEMKQQGKTALFGVNSLIGVYIPVFFNLTILIGLILSLGGCLKA
;
A
#
# COMPACT_ATOMS: atom_id res chain seq x y z
N MET A 1 17.96 8.87 4.18
CA MET A 1 18.91 9.54 3.25
C MET A 1 19.60 8.45 2.44
N ILE A 2 18.98 8.01 1.33
CA ILE A 2 19.59 7.01 0.44
C ILE A 2 20.57 7.78 -0.44
N LYS A 3 21.87 7.60 -0.16
CA LYS A 3 22.98 8.05 -0.99
C LYS A 3 22.66 7.65 -2.44
N SER A 4 22.36 8.64 -3.28
CA SER A 4 21.89 8.39 -4.64
C SER A 4 22.93 7.57 -5.37
N MET A 5 22.62 6.31 -5.71
CA MET A 5 23.36 5.57 -6.72
C MET A 5 23.51 6.46 -7.96
N SER A 6 24.72 6.52 -8.51
CA SER A 6 24.98 7.23 -9.77
C SER A 6 24.07 6.69 -10.87
N ASN A 7 23.53 7.57 -11.72
CA ASN A 7 22.68 7.18 -12.85
C ASN A 7 23.39 6.19 -13.79
N GLU A 8 24.73 6.26 -13.84
CA GLU A 8 25.57 5.34 -14.60
C GLU A 8 25.46 3.89 -14.11
N PHE A 9 25.50 3.69 -12.78
CA PHE A 9 25.32 2.37 -12.16
C PHE A 9 23.91 1.81 -12.42
N LEU A 10 22.88 2.67 -12.37
CA LEU A 10 21.51 2.25 -12.66
C LEU A 10 21.34 1.84 -14.12
N ASN A 11 21.96 2.57 -15.05
CA ASN A 11 21.94 2.26 -16.47
C ASN A 11 22.70 0.96 -16.79
N GLU A 12 23.82 0.70 -16.11
CA GLU A 12 24.56 -0.55 -16.24
C GLU A 12 23.76 -1.74 -15.67
N ALA A 13 23.18 -1.61 -14.48
CA ALA A 13 22.32 -2.63 -13.88
C ALA A 13 21.11 -2.96 -14.77
N PHE A 14 20.51 -1.95 -15.40
CA PHE A 14 19.43 -2.12 -16.37
C PHE A 14 19.87 -2.87 -17.62
N LYS A 15 21.01 -2.48 -18.21
CA LYS A 15 21.56 -3.17 -19.40
C LYS A 15 21.91 -4.62 -19.09
N ASN A 16 22.43 -4.89 -17.91
CA ASN A 16 22.76 -6.24 -17.46
C ASN A 16 21.49 -7.08 -17.24
N GLN A 17 20.46 -6.54 -16.56
CA GLN A 17 19.17 -7.24 -16.41
C GLN A 17 18.52 -7.54 -17.76
N LYS A 18 18.49 -6.56 -18.67
CA LYS A 18 17.91 -6.74 -20.01
C LYS A 18 18.63 -7.81 -20.84
N LYS A 19 19.93 -8.01 -20.61
CA LYS A 19 20.74 -9.02 -21.31
C LYS A 19 20.54 -10.43 -20.78
N ASP A 20 20.34 -10.60 -19.48
CA ASP A 20 20.61 -11.89 -18.84
C ASP A 20 19.35 -12.66 -18.41
N ILE A 21 18.21 -12.01 -18.17
CA ILE A 21 17.00 -12.69 -17.71
C ILE A 21 15.82 -11.87 -18.24
N GLY A 22 14.75 -12.49 -18.74
CA GLY A 22 13.53 -11.79 -19.19
C GLY A 22 12.77 -11.02 -18.08
N TRP A 23 13.44 -10.65 -17.00
CA TRP A 23 12.96 -9.91 -15.84
C TRP A 23 13.66 -8.55 -15.79
N ASP A 24 13.01 -7.56 -16.39
CA ASP A 24 13.47 -6.17 -16.37
C ASP A 24 12.82 -5.37 -15.22
N PHE A 25 13.23 -4.10 -15.07
CA PHE A 25 12.65 -3.21 -14.06
C PHE A 25 11.13 -2.98 -14.23
N TYR A 26 10.57 -3.23 -15.43
CA TYR A 26 9.13 -3.14 -15.69
C TYR A 26 8.41 -4.39 -15.15
N ALA A 27 8.96 -5.57 -15.37
CA ALA A 27 8.49 -6.82 -14.79
C ALA A 27 8.55 -6.78 -13.25
N GLU A 28 9.66 -6.29 -12.69
CA GLU A 28 9.79 -6.06 -11.24
C GLU A 28 8.71 -5.10 -10.74
N ARG A 29 8.42 -4.03 -11.49
CA ARG A 29 7.38 -3.07 -11.11
C ARG A 29 6.01 -3.72 -11.11
N GLN A 30 5.65 -4.40 -12.19
CA GLN A 30 4.37 -5.09 -12.28
C GLN A 30 4.20 -6.10 -11.15
N PHE A 31 5.27 -6.83 -10.79
CA PHE A 31 5.27 -7.74 -9.66
C PHE A 31 5.00 -7.04 -8.32
N ILE A 32 5.73 -5.96 -8.01
CA ILE A 32 5.56 -5.20 -6.77
C ILE A 32 4.18 -4.52 -6.71
N GLU A 33 3.68 -4.01 -7.83
CA GLU A 33 2.36 -3.39 -7.95
C GLU A 33 1.26 -4.43 -7.70
N ASN A 34 1.36 -5.62 -8.30
CA ASN A 34 0.44 -6.73 -8.02
C ASN A 34 0.48 -7.16 -6.55
N LEU A 35 1.68 -7.28 -5.97
CA LEU A 35 1.84 -7.64 -4.56
C LEU A 35 1.21 -6.59 -3.64
N PHE A 36 1.34 -5.30 -3.98
CA PHE A 36 0.70 -4.20 -3.25
C PHE A 36 -0.82 -4.28 -3.35
N CYS A 37 -1.38 -4.42 -4.56
CA CYS A 37 -2.82 -4.55 -4.79
C CYS A 37 -3.42 -5.76 -4.07
N GLN A 38 -2.74 -6.91 -4.10
CA GLN A 38 -3.17 -8.13 -3.41
C GLN A 38 -3.24 -7.91 -1.88
N ARG A 39 -2.20 -7.30 -1.29
CA ARG A 39 -2.16 -7.00 0.14
C ARG A 39 -3.23 -5.99 0.55
N PHE A 40 -3.47 -4.99 -0.29
CA PHE A 40 -4.52 -4.00 -0.08
C PHE A 40 -5.91 -4.64 -0.09
N ASN A 41 -6.17 -5.53 -1.06
CA ASN A 41 -7.44 -6.25 -1.14
C ASN A 41 -7.66 -7.17 0.08
N TYR A 42 -6.60 -7.84 0.56
CA TYR A 42 -6.69 -8.62 1.80
C TYR A 42 -6.99 -7.76 3.02
N LEU A 43 -6.38 -6.57 3.11
CA LEU A 43 -6.67 -5.62 4.19
C LEU A 43 -8.16 -5.23 4.21
N ILE A 44 -8.73 -4.89 3.04
CA ILE A 44 -10.15 -4.55 2.91
C ILE A 44 -11.03 -5.74 3.31
N ALA A 45 -10.75 -6.93 2.79
CA ALA A 45 -11.55 -8.12 3.06
C ALA A 45 -11.56 -8.46 4.57
N ILE A 46 -10.38 -8.44 5.20
CA ILE A 46 -10.26 -8.72 6.63
C ILE A 46 -10.95 -7.64 7.47
N TYR A 47 -10.79 -6.37 7.12
CA TYR A 47 -11.51 -5.29 7.78
C TYR A 47 -13.02 -5.48 7.69
N ALA A 48 -13.57 -5.80 6.52
CA ALA A 48 -14.99 -6.05 6.34
C ALA A 48 -15.49 -7.21 7.21
N ILE A 49 -14.73 -8.31 7.28
CA ILE A 49 -15.05 -9.46 8.15
C ILE A 49 -15.06 -9.04 9.62
N ILE A 50 -14.09 -8.25 10.07
CA ILE A 50 -14.03 -7.79 11.47
C ILE A 50 -15.24 -6.93 11.81
N ILE A 51 -15.60 -5.97 10.95
CA ILE A 51 -16.75 -5.09 11.19
C ILE A 51 -18.07 -5.88 11.18
N ALA A 52 -18.23 -6.81 10.23
CA ALA A 52 -19.41 -7.69 10.19
C ALA A 52 -19.50 -8.59 11.41
N GLY A 53 -18.36 -9.15 11.85
CA GLY A 53 -18.27 -9.97 13.05
C GLY A 53 -18.59 -9.17 14.32
N ALA A 54 -18.05 -7.96 14.44
CA ALA A 54 -18.33 -7.06 15.56
C ALA A 54 -19.82 -6.67 15.59
N GLY A 55 -20.43 -6.33 14.46
CA GLY A 55 -21.85 -5.98 14.37
C GLY A 55 -22.81 -7.15 14.60
N SER A 56 -22.32 -8.39 14.52
CA SER A 56 -23.11 -9.61 14.76
C SER A 56 -22.88 -10.24 16.14
N ALA A 57 -21.98 -9.66 16.94
CA ALA A 57 -21.66 -10.19 18.26
C ALA A 57 -22.86 -10.01 19.20
N LYS A 58 -23.26 -11.08 19.90
CA LYS A 58 -24.37 -11.06 20.89
C LYS A 58 -23.90 -10.92 22.34
N ASN A 59 -22.59 -11.00 22.56
CA ASN A 59 -21.99 -10.95 23.89
C ASN A 59 -20.82 -9.96 23.86
N GLN A 60 -20.77 -9.10 24.86
CA GLN A 60 -19.73 -8.09 25.02
C GLN A 60 -18.33 -8.70 25.02
N PHE A 61 -18.16 -9.88 25.61
CA PHE A 61 -16.89 -10.58 25.61
C PHE A 61 -16.43 -10.92 24.19
N PHE A 62 -17.34 -11.47 23.36
CA PHE A 62 -17.03 -11.80 21.97
C PHE A 62 -16.76 -10.55 21.13
N LEU A 63 -17.52 -9.47 21.33
CA LEU A 63 -17.27 -8.18 20.68
C LEU A 63 -15.85 -7.66 20.98
N ASN A 64 -15.46 -7.64 22.25
CA ASN A 64 -14.12 -7.22 22.68
C ASN A 64 -13.02 -8.10 22.08
N CYS A 65 -13.21 -9.42 22.05
CA CYS A 65 -12.27 -10.35 21.43
C CYS A 65 -12.12 -10.09 19.93
N ILE A 66 -13.24 -9.93 19.20
CA ILE A 66 -13.23 -9.65 17.75
C ILE A 66 -12.52 -8.34 17.46
N LEU A 67 -12.81 -7.27 18.20
CA LEU A 67 -12.17 -5.96 18.00
C LEU A 67 -10.68 -5.99 18.36
N CYS A 68 -10.29 -6.70 19.42
CA CYS A 68 -8.89 -6.82 19.83
C CYS A 68 -8.06 -7.61 18.80
N ILE A 69 -8.53 -8.81 18.43
CA ILE A 69 -7.86 -9.64 17.41
C ILE A 69 -7.86 -8.91 16.07
N GLY A 70 -8.99 -8.30 15.71
CA GLY A 70 -9.14 -7.53 14.50
C GLY A 70 -8.14 -6.37 14.41
N PHE A 71 -7.96 -5.62 15.50
CA PHE A 71 -6.97 -4.54 15.56
C PHE A 71 -5.55 -5.07 15.31
N ILE A 72 -5.15 -6.14 16.00
CA ILE A 72 -3.81 -6.73 15.84
C ILE A 72 -3.57 -7.15 14.39
N VAL A 73 -4.54 -7.86 13.79
CA VAL A 73 -4.40 -8.35 12.41
C VAL A 73 -4.36 -7.20 11.41
N VAL A 74 -5.27 -6.23 11.50
CA VAL A 74 -5.31 -5.07 10.61
C VAL A 74 -4.05 -4.22 10.76
N PHE A 75 -3.53 -4.05 11.98
CA PHE A 75 -2.28 -3.34 12.23
C PHE A 75 -1.09 -4.02 11.56
N LEU A 76 -0.92 -5.33 11.75
CA LEU A 76 0.17 -6.09 11.13
C LEU A 76 0.09 -6.05 9.60
N LEU A 77 -1.10 -6.20 9.03
CA LEU A 77 -1.29 -6.09 7.58
C LEU A 77 -1.01 -4.69 7.06
N SER A 78 -1.35 -3.65 7.82
CA SER A 78 -1.05 -2.26 7.47
C SER A 78 0.45 -2.01 7.38
N LEU A 79 1.25 -2.57 8.31
CA LEU A 79 2.72 -2.50 8.24
C LEU A 79 3.28 -3.22 7.01
N VAL A 80 2.74 -4.40 6.72
CA VAL A 80 3.14 -5.25 5.59
C VAL A 80 2.80 -4.58 4.25
N LEU A 81 1.67 -3.86 4.18
CA LEU A 81 1.28 -3.05 3.03
C LEU A 81 2.15 -1.81 2.88
N TYR A 82 2.42 -1.09 3.98
CA TYR A 82 3.29 0.08 3.97
C TYR A 82 4.70 -0.26 3.45
N ARG A 83 5.24 -1.41 3.85
CA ARG A 83 6.53 -1.89 3.31
C ARG A 83 6.48 -2.11 1.79
N ALA A 84 5.40 -2.67 1.26
CA ALA A 84 5.23 -2.85 -0.18
C ALA A 84 5.09 -1.51 -0.91
N TYR A 85 4.34 -0.58 -0.33
CA TYR A 85 4.20 0.80 -0.83
C TYR A 85 5.55 1.51 -0.98
N ILE A 86 6.42 1.46 0.05
CA ILE A 86 7.74 2.08 -0.01
C ILE A 86 8.60 1.49 -1.14
N LYS A 87 8.57 0.16 -1.32
CA LYS A 87 9.27 -0.50 -2.44
C LYS A 87 8.76 -0.01 -3.78
N LEU A 88 7.44 0.07 -3.96
CA LEU A 88 6.82 0.54 -5.20
C LEU A 88 7.24 1.99 -5.50
N ILE A 89 7.22 2.88 -4.52
CA ILE A 89 7.63 4.28 -4.69
C ILE A 89 9.11 4.40 -5.05
N ILE A 90 9.98 3.61 -4.42
CA ILE A 90 11.42 3.60 -4.77
C ILE A 90 11.61 3.14 -6.21
N LEU A 91 10.93 2.08 -6.62
CA LEU A 91 11.05 1.53 -7.96
C LEU A 91 10.53 2.51 -9.03
N LEU A 92 9.40 3.17 -8.77
CA LEU A 92 8.87 4.24 -9.62
C LEU A 92 9.88 5.40 -9.76
N LYS A 93 10.55 5.78 -8.67
CA LYS A 93 11.60 6.82 -8.68
C LYS A 93 12.83 6.39 -9.49
N ILE A 94 13.22 5.12 -9.42
CA ILE A 94 14.32 4.57 -10.23
C ILE A 94 13.93 4.59 -11.71
N LEU A 95 12.73 4.11 -12.04
CA LEU A 95 12.23 4.04 -13.40
C LEU A 95 12.08 5.42 -14.05
N HIS A 96 11.71 6.44 -13.27
CA HIS A 96 11.64 7.82 -13.73
C HIS A 96 13.02 8.47 -13.97
N ARG A 97 14.08 7.94 -13.36
CA ARG A 97 15.47 8.42 -13.53
C ARG A 97 16.22 7.72 -14.66
N LEU A 98 15.79 6.52 -15.04
CA LEU A 98 16.30 5.84 -16.23
C LEU A 98 15.83 6.60 -17.48
N GLU A 99 16.77 6.85 -18.39
CA GLU A 99 16.75 7.82 -19.50
C GLU A 99 15.45 8.00 -20.32
N SER A 100 15.37 9.19 -20.92
CA SER A 100 14.30 9.92 -21.64
C SER A 100 13.45 9.21 -22.72
N HIS A 101 13.66 7.94 -23.02
CA HIS A 101 12.96 7.21 -24.10
C HIS A 101 11.87 6.25 -23.61
N HIS A 102 11.30 6.54 -22.43
CA HIS A 102 10.31 5.68 -21.79
C HIS A 102 8.91 6.30 -21.78
N VAL A 103 7.90 5.45 -21.78
CA VAL A 103 6.48 5.85 -21.90
C VAL A 103 6.00 6.64 -20.66
N PHE A 104 6.66 6.48 -19.50
CA PHE A 104 6.30 7.16 -18.25
C PHE A 104 6.36 8.69 -18.32
N PRO A 105 7.49 9.32 -18.72
CA PRO A 105 7.55 10.77 -18.88
C PRO A 105 6.62 11.29 -19.98
N ILE A 106 6.34 10.49 -21.01
CA ILE A 106 5.36 10.85 -22.07
C ILE A 106 3.95 10.91 -21.47
N ILE A 107 3.51 9.85 -20.77
CA ILE A 107 2.20 9.80 -20.10
C ILE A 107 2.08 10.94 -19.08
N GLU A 108 3.12 11.22 -18.30
CA GLU A 108 3.07 12.30 -17.31
C GLU A 108 2.94 13.68 -17.95
N THR A 109 3.61 13.89 -19.09
CA THR A 109 3.52 15.14 -19.86
C THR A 109 2.11 15.32 -20.43
N GLU A 110 1.54 14.26 -21.03
CA GLU A 110 0.15 14.24 -21.52
C GLU A 110 -0.87 14.48 -20.39
N MET A 111 -0.68 13.87 -19.21
CA MET A 111 -1.56 14.06 -18.06
C MET A 111 -1.49 15.49 -17.50
N LYS A 112 -0.30 16.11 -17.47
CA LYS A 112 -0.12 17.50 -17.08
C LYS A 112 -0.77 18.46 -18.09
N GLN A 113 -0.66 18.18 -19.39
CA GLN A 113 -1.33 18.96 -20.43
C GLN A 113 -2.87 18.90 -20.33
N GLN A 114 -3.42 17.77 -19.87
CA GLN A 114 -4.86 17.66 -19.58
C GLN A 114 -5.30 18.29 -18.25
N GLY A 115 -4.40 19.00 -17.54
CA GLY A 115 -4.71 19.64 -16.26
C GLY A 115 -4.98 18.65 -15.11
N LYS A 116 -4.71 17.36 -15.30
CA LYS A 116 -4.95 16.32 -14.31
C LYS A 116 -3.68 16.08 -13.49
N THR A 117 -3.59 16.74 -12.34
CA THR A 117 -2.56 16.49 -11.33
C THR A 117 -2.87 15.20 -10.57
N ALA A 118 -2.69 14.04 -11.19
CA ALA A 118 -2.88 12.78 -10.50
C ALA A 118 -1.78 11.82 -10.92
N LEU A 119 -0.93 11.43 -9.97
CA LEU A 119 -0.18 10.17 -10.01
C LEU A 119 0.49 9.87 -8.66
N PHE A 120 1.03 10.89 -7.97
CA PHE A 120 1.74 10.66 -6.70
C PHE A 120 0.87 10.76 -5.44
N GLY A 121 -0.17 11.59 -5.43
CA GLY A 121 -1.04 11.77 -4.25
C GLY A 121 -1.90 10.54 -3.93
N VAL A 122 -2.45 9.90 -4.96
CA VAL A 122 -3.38 8.77 -4.82
C VAL A 122 -2.67 7.52 -4.28
N ASN A 123 -1.41 7.30 -4.67
CA ASN A 123 -0.64 6.17 -4.13
C ASN A 123 -0.43 6.29 -2.62
N SER A 124 -0.24 7.53 -2.11
CA SER A 124 -0.17 7.75 -0.66
C SER A 124 -1.52 7.49 0.03
N LEU A 125 -2.64 7.81 -0.62
CA LEU A 125 -3.99 7.54 -0.12
C LEU A 125 -4.17 6.05 0.20
N ILE A 126 -3.83 5.19 -0.76
CA ILE A 126 -4.02 3.75 -0.64
C ILE A 126 -2.97 3.12 0.29
N GLY A 127 -1.71 3.56 0.20
CA GLY A 127 -0.60 2.96 0.95
C GLY A 127 -0.47 3.40 2.41
N VAL A 128 -1.10 4.52 2.79
CA VAL A 128 -0.94 5.13 4.13
C VAL A 128 -2.28 5.48 4.76
N TYR A 129 -3.10 6.29 4.09
CA TYR A 129 -4.29 6.86 4.71
C TYR A 129 -5.39 5.83 4.98
N ILE A 130 -5.71 4.97 4.00
CA ILE A 130 -6.75 3.93 4.20
C ILE A 130 -6.39 2.94 5.32
N PRO A 131 -5.16 2.38 5.37
CA PRO A 131 -4.77 1.50 6.47
C PRO A 131 -4.82 2.18 7.84
N VAL A 132 -4.36 3.43 7.93
CA VAL A 132 -4.44 4.21 9.18
C VAL A 132 -5.89 4.41 9.60
N PHE A 133 -6.77 4.74 8.67
CA PHE A 133 -8.19 4.89 8.94
C PHE A 133 -8.81 3.60 9.52
N PHE A 134 -8.54 2.42 8.92
CA PHE A 134 -9.05 1.14 9.45
C PHE A 134 -8.53 0.82 10.86
N ASN A 135 -7.27 1.13 11.15
CA ASN A 135 -6.73 0.94 12.50
C ASN A 135 -7.43 1.88 13.50
N LEU A 136 -7.62 3.14 13.13
CA LEU A 136 -8.29 4.13 13.99
C LEU A 136 -9.74 3.75 14.27
N THR A 137 -10.50 3.31 13.26
CA THR A 137 -11.90 2.93 13.47
C THR A 137 -12.04 1.74 14.40
N ILE A 138 -11.22 0.69 14.25
CA ILE A 138 -11.24 -0.46 15.16
C ILE A 138 -10.78 -0.06 16.56
N LEU A 139 -9.74 0.77 16.68
CA LEU A 139 -9.24 1.23 17.98
C LEU A 139 -10.30 2.05 18.73
N ILE A 140 -10.98 2.97 18.05
CA ILE A 140 -12.08 3.74 18.62
C ILE A 140 -13.22 2.80 19.03
N GLY A 141 -13.59 1.83 18.18
CA GLY A 141 -14.58 0.82 18.51
C GLY A 141 -14.22 0.03 19.77
N LEU A 142 -12.97 -0.38 19.91
CA LEU A 142 -12.46 -1.10 21.08
C LEU A 142 -12.54 -0.23 22.35
N ILE A 143 -12.12 1.03 22.27
CA ILE A 143 -12.20 1.98 23.40
C ILE A 143 -13.65 2.18 23.83
N LEU A 144 -14.57 2.39 22.89
CA LEU A 144 -15.99 2.57 23.17
C LEU A 144 -16.64 1.30 23.77
N SER A 145 -16.19 0.13 23.32
CA SER A 145 -16.65 -1.16 23.83
C SER A 145 -16.18 -1.42 25.27
N LEU A 146 -14.94 -1.04 25.59
CA LEU A 146 -14.40 -1.11 26.95
C LEU A 146 -15.00 -0.05 27.88
N GLY A 147 -15.29 1.14 27.36
CA GLY A 147 -15.98 2.23 28.09
C GLY A 147 -17.49 1.98 28.31
N GLY A 148 -18.05 0.89 27.79
CA GLY A 148 -19.46 0.53 27.94
C GLY A 148 -20.43 1.33 27.08
N CYS A 149 -19.93 2.20 26.19
CA CYS A 149 -20.74 2.97 25.23
C CYS A 149 -21.19 2.11 24.04
N LEU A 150 -20.36 1.14 23.63
CA LEU A 150 -20.68 0.20 22.56
C LEU A 150 -21.02 -1.16 23.19
N LYS A 151 -22.27 -1.60 23.04
CA LYS A 151 -22.76 -2.88 23.55
C LYS A 151 -23.06 -3.84 22.40
N ALA A 152 -22.68 -5.09 22.60
CA ALA A 152 -23.07 -6.23 21.76
C ALA A 152 -24.56 -6.53 21.90
#